data_AF-A0A3A5K0D2-F1
#
_entry.id   AF-A0A3A5K0D2-F1
#
_cell.length_a   1.000
_cell.length_b   1.000
_cell.length_c   1.000
_cell.angle_alpha   90.00
_cell.angle_beta   90.00
_cell.angle_gamma   90.00
#
_symmetry.space_group_name_H-M   'P 1'
#
loop_
_entity.id
_entity.type
_entity.pdbx_description
1 polymer ?
#
loop_
_entity_poly.entity_id
_entity_poly.type
_entity_poly.pdbx_seq_one_letter_code
_entity_poly.pdbx_strand_id
1 'polypeptide(L)'
;MYRLYSKLSSVLAAGLLVCNSVTAAYAAGAQYCERTDYSAQYITDAVKNSSLHDELKTTSCSLGGLGRFESGGNKGVYNGSCCTGIFQLNNTNIKNYAGMSRSEFGCQSLQFQVDTWAKLTNDGYNSAPVKQLIQMGTFDGQKVDGSFIAACIQLGTGNCQQMVRSGRCSGFSDINGTTICDMAKNARSMADASCQEGDMAACLGPGDFNTGGDTKLASAAPGPTGNDINVASGQV
;
A
#
# COMPACT_ATOMS: atom_id res chain seq x y z
N MET A 1 -35.79 64.01 57.32
CA MET A 1 -34.79 64.32 56.27
C MET A 1 -35.15 63.55 55.00
N TYR A 2 -34.89 64.17 53.85
CA TYR A 2 -35.08 63.81 52.43
C TYR A 2 -34.95 62.30 52.08
N ARG A 3 -35.84 61.64 51.28
CA ARG A 3 -36.18 61.70 49.83
C ARG A 3 -35.23 60.88 48.89
N LEU A 4 -35.86 59.97 48.11
CA LEU A 4 -35.46 59.37 46.79
C LEU A 4 -34.31 58.32 46.79
N TYR A 5 -34.21 57.30 45.93
CA TYR A 5 -34.61 57.08 44.53
C TYR A 5 -34.93 55.60 44.21
N SER A 6 -35.82 55.42 43.24
CA SER A 6 -36.13 54.21 42.46
C SER A 6 -35.04 53.91 41.40
N LYS A 7 -34.82 52.64 41.03
CA LYS A 7 -34.99 52.11 39.65
C LYS A 7 -34.30 50.75 39.35
N LEU A 8 -35.10 49.90 38.70
CA LEU A 8 -34.84 48.98 37.57
C LEU A 8 -33.90 47.75 37.67
N SER A 9 -34.56 46.58 37.47
CA SER A 9 -34.33 45.54 36.45
C SER A 9 -32.92 45.08 36.10
N SER A 10 -32.70 43.75 36.18
CA SER A 10 -32.41 42.90 35.01
C SER A 10 -32.42 41.41 35.38
N VAL A 11 -33.23 40.66 34.63
CA VAL A 11 -33.30 39.20 34.57
C VAL A 11 -32.12 38.69 33.74
N LEU A 12 -31.46 37.60 34.17
CA LEU A 12 -30.70 36.72 33.27
C LEU A 12 -30.66 35.30 33.84
N ALA A 13 -31.47 34.43 33.23
CA ALA A 13 -31.41 32.99 33.37
C ALA A 13 -30.24 32.46 32.53
N ALA A 14 -29.34 31.69 33.14
CA ALA A 14 -28.32 30.92 32.42
C ALA A 14 -28.63 29.44 32.58
N GLY A 15 -29.34 28.88 31.60
CA GLY A 15 -29.49 27.44 31.44
C GLY A 15 -28.23 26.86 30.81
N LEU A 16 -27.49 26.06 31.56
CA LEU A 16 -26.36 25.29 31.04
C LEU A 16 -26.91 24.03 30.36
N LEU A 17 -27.02 24.06 29.03
CA LEU A 17 -27.25 22.87 28.21
C LEU A 17 -25.89 22.20 27.97
N VAL A 18 -25.58 21.15 28.73
CA VAL A 18 -24.39 20.32 28.46
C VAL A 18 -24.78 19.27 27.42
N CYS A 19 -24.55 19.59 26.14
CA CYS A 19 -24.59 18.59 25.08
C CYS A 19 -23.38 17.65 25.23
N ASN A 20 -23.63 16.43 25.71
CA ASN A 20 -22.70 15.30 25.59
C ASN A 20 -22.66 14.86 24.12
N SER A 21 -21.78 15.45 23.32
CA SER A 21 -21.41 14.88 22.02
C SER A 21 -20.45 13.72 22.24
N VAL A 22 -20.97 12.50 22.12
CA VAL A 22 -20.18 11.28 21.98
C VAL A 22 -19.55 11.30 20.59
N THR A 23 -18.36 11.87 20.46
CA THR A 23 -17.58 11.72 19.23
C THR A 23 -16.99 10.32 19.22
N ALA A 24 -17.45 9.48 18.29
CA ALA A 24 -16.73 8.28 17.91
C ALA A 24 -15.35 8.71 17.39
N ALA A 25 -14.32 8.51 18.21
CA ALA A 25 -12.94 8.76 17.83
C ALA A 25 -12.51 7.70 16.83
N TYR A 26 -12.74 7.95 15.54
CA TYR A 26 -11.91 7.35 14.51
C TYR A 26 -10.49 7.84 14.77
N ALA A 27 -9.54 6.93 14.99
CA ALA A 27 -8.14 7.28 15.16
C ALA A 27 -7.69 8.06 13.92
N ALA A 28 -7.57 9.38 14.03
CA ALA A 28 -7.04 10.19 12.96
C ALA A 28 -5.60 9.74 12.70
N GLY A 29 -5.32 9.29 11.48
CA GLY A 29 -3.96 8.93 11.08
C GLY A 29 -2.98 10.05 11.41
N ALA A 30 -1.79 9.71 11.91
CA ALA A 30 -0.80 10.72 12.24
C ALA A 30 -0.11 11.22 10.97
N GLN A 31 0.27 12.50 10.96
CA GLN A 31 1.12 13.09 9.93
C GLN A 31 2.53 13.25 10.51
N TYR A 32 3.52 12.64 9.86
CA TYR A 32 4.93 12.90 10.09
C TYR A 32 5.45 13.88 9.04
N CYS A 33 6.22 14.88 9.48
CA CYS A 33 6.80 15.91 8.60
C CYS A 33 5.77 16.53 7.62
N GLU A 34 6.21 17.07 6.47
CA GLU A 34 5.26 17.70 5.54
C GLU A 34 4.27 16.70 4.94
N ARG A 35 3.01 17.13 4.86
CA ARG A 35 2.00 16.47 4.04
C ARG A 35 2.35 16.70 2.57
N THR A 36 2.43 15.61 1.81
CA THR A 36 2.62 15.67 0.36
C THR A 36 1.38 15.18 -0.38
N ASP A 37 1.34 15.46 -1.68
CA ASP A 37 0.32 14.98 -2.61
C ASP A 37 1.01 14.65 -3.95
N TYR A 38 1.93 13.68 -3.91
CA TYR A 38 2.64 13.26 -5.13
C TYR A 38 1.67 12.62 -6.11
N SER A 39 1.79 12.96 -7.40
CA SER A 39 1.04 12.30 -8.45
C SER A 39 1.50 10.86 -8.65
N ALA A 40 0.66 10.04 -9.30
CA ALA A 40 1.06 8.69 -9.70
C ALA A 40 2.34 8.73 -10.55
N GLN A 41 2.44 9.66 -11.50
CA GLN A 41 3.64 9.80 -12.35
C GLN A 41 4.90 10.09 -11.53
N TYR A 42 4.84 10.99 -10.54
CA TYR A 42 6.02 11.34 -9.75
C TYR A 42 6.50 10.15 -8.89
N ILE A 43 5.58 9.31 -8.41
CA ILE A 43 5.90 8.06 -7.72
C ILE A 43 6.47 7.04 -8.71
N THR A 44 5.88 6.90 -9.91
CA THR A 44 6.41 6.06 -10.99
C THR A 44 7.85 6.41 -11.32
N ASP A 45 8.17 7.69 -11.46
CA ASP A 45 9.53 8.14 -11.78
C ASP A 45 10.51 7.78 -10.66
N ALA A 46 10.09 7.92 -9.39
CA ALA A 46 10.89 7.47 -8.26
C ALA A 46 11.10 5.93 -8.26
N VAL A 47 10.07 5.16 -8.65
CA VAL A 47 10.18 3.69 -8.81
C VAL A 47 11.16 3.33 -9.92
N LYS A 48 11.08 3.98 -11.08
CA LYS A 48 12.01 3.79 -12.20
C LYS A 48 13.47 4.07 -11.80
N ASN A 49 13.69 5.07 -10.94
CA ASN A 49 15.01 5.46 -10.44
C ASN A 49 15.54 4.59 -9.29
N SER A 50 14.74 3.66 -8.75
CA SER A 50 15.12 2.83 -7.60
C SER A 50 15.99 1.62 -7.96
N SER A 51 16.34 0.79 -6.98
CA SER A 51 17.00 -0.50 -7.18
C SER A 51 16.05 -1.66 -7.52
N LEU A 52 14.76 -1.39 -7.78
CA LEU A 52 13.77 -2.43 -8.08
C LEU A 52 14.21 -3.28 -9.29
N HIS A 53 13.89 -4.58 -9.28
CA HIS A 53 14.10 -5.46 -10.44
C HIS A 53 13.57 -4.83 -11.73
N ASP A 54 14.36 -4.90 -12.80
CA ASP A 54 14.04 -4.24 -14.07
C ASP A 54 12.71 -4.73 -14.66
N GLU A 55 12.39 -6.02 -14.50
CA GLU A 55 11.11 -6.62 -14.91
C GLU A 55 9.89 -6.03 -14.18
N LEU A 56 10.07 -5.49 -12.97
CA LEU A 56 9.01 -4.76 -12.27
C LEU A 56 9.04 -3.27 -12.62
N LYS A 57 10.20 -2.70 -12.97
CA LYS A 57 10.30 -1.32 -13.45
C LYS A 57 9.64 -1.13 -14.82
N THR A 58 9.66 -2.14 -15.68
CA THR A 58 9.00 -2.08 -17.00
C THR A 58 7.48 -1.94 -16.90
N THR A 59 6.89 -2.20 -15.71
CA THR A 59 5.46 -2.08 -15.37
C THR A 59 5.18 -1.02 -14.29
N SER A 60 6.07 -0.04 -14.18
CA SER A 60 6.11 0.94 -13.10
C SER A 60 4.97 1.96 -13.10
N CYS A 61 4.25 2.16 -14.21
CA CYS A 61 3.11 3.10 -14.19
C CYS A 61 2.07 2.71 -13.15
N SER A 62 1.79 1.40 -13.10
CA SER A 62 0.86 0.83 -12.14
C SER A 62 1.38 0.88 -10.70
N LEU A 63 2.70 0.84 -10.49
CA LEU A 63 3.35 0.99 -9.18
C LEU A 63 3.27 2.42 -8.64
N GLY A 64 3.28 3.44 -9.50
CA GLY A 64 2.94 4.80 -9.08
C GLY A 64 1.50 4.92 -8.56
N GLY A 65 0.57 4.22 -9.23
CA GLY A 65 -0.81 4.09 -8.79
C GLY A 65 -0.97 3.34 -7.47
N LEU A 66 -0.15 2.31 -7.22
CA LEU A 66 -0.11 1.63 -5.91
C LEU A 66 0.25 2.60 -4.79
N GLY A 67 1.28 3.44 -4.95
CA GLY A 67 1.65 4.43 -3.93
C GLY A 67 0.55 5.47 -3.67
N ARG A 68 -0.22 5.83 -4.72
CA ARG A 68 -1.42 6.67 -4.57
C ARG A 68 -2.55 5.95 -3.84
N PHE A 69 -2.79 4.68 -4.14
CA PHE A 69 -3.80 3.88 -3.48
C PHE A 69 -3.50 3.74 -1.98
N GLU A 70 -2.25 3.44 -1.63
CA GLU A 70 -1.80 3.21 -0.26
C GLU A 70 -1.82 4.48 0.61
N SER A 71 -1.37 5.62 0.06
CA SER A 71 -1.11 6.83 0.87
C SER A 71 -1.83 8.09 0.41
N GLY A 72 -2.56 8.03 -0.71
CA GLY A 72 -3.07 9.22 -1.38
C GLY A 72 -1.98 10.14 -1.92
N GLY A 73 -0.73 9.67 -2.08
CA GLY A 73 0.42 10.50 -2.45
C GLY A 73 1.14 11.18 -1.27
N ASN A 74 0.78 10.83 -0.04
CA ASN A 74 1.31 11.44 1.17
C ASN A 74 2.44 10.60 1.81
N LYS A 75 3.70 10.99 1.61
CA LYS A 75 4.86 10.29 2.17
C LYS A 75 4.96 10.36 3.69
N GLY A 76 4.25 11.27 4.33
CA GLY A 76 4.30 11.44 5.77
C GLY A 76 3.15 10.76 6.52
N VAL A 77 2.22 10.10 5.82
CA VAL A 77 1.03 9.54 6.47
C VAL A 77 1.34 8.28 7.28
N TYR A 78 0.78 8.19 8.48
CA TYR A 78 0.69 6.99 9.29
C TYR A 78 -0.77 6.65 9.55
N ASN A 79 -1.20 5.42 9.20
CA ASN A 79 -2.60 5.01 9.30
C ASN A 79 -3.09 4.68 10.72
N GLY A 80 -2.27 4.88 11.75
CA GLY A 80 -2.66 4.71 13.16
C GLY A 80 -2.51 3.29 13.70
N SER A 81 -2.39 2.27 12.84
CA SER A 81 -2.31 0.85 13.25
C SER A 81 -0.99 0.20 12.89
N CYS A 82 -0.48 0.41 11.67
CA CYS A 82 0.66 -0.37 11.18
C CYS A 82 1.70 0.44 10.43
N CYS A 83 1.26 1.39 9.62
CA CYS A 83 1.95 1.60 8.35
C CYS A 83 2.24 3.07 8.07
N THR A 84 3.44 3.34 7.57
CA THR A 84 3.92 4.69 7.30
C THR A 84 4.48 4.82 5.89
N GLY A 85 4.29 5.98 5.28
CA GLY A 85 4.97 6.35 4.05
C GLY A 85 4.17 6.09 2.78
N ILE A 86 4.80 6.39 1.63
CA ILE A 86 4.15 6.38 0.32
C ILE A 86 3.55 5.01 -0.05
N PHE A 87 4.20 3.93 0.36
CA PHE A 87 3.76 2.54 0.16
C PHE A 87 3.32 1.86 1.47
N GLN A 88 3.02 2.65 2.52
CA GLN A 88 2.48 2.15 3.79
C GLN A 88 3.26 0.95 4.34
N LEU A 89 4.58 1.09 4.53
CA LEU A 89 5.39 0.02 5.10
C LEU A 89 5.06 -0.14 6.59
N ASN A 90 4.88 -1.38 7.03
CA ASN A 90 4.73 -1.66 8.46
C ASN A 90 6.03 -1.40 9.23
N ASN A 91 5.91 -1.29 10.56
CA ASN A 91 7.03 -1.00 11.45
C ASN A 91 8.21 -1.97 11.35
N THR A 92 7.93 -3.26 11.18
CA THR A 92 8.97 -4.29 11.06
C THR A 92 9.76 -4.10 9.77
N ASN A 93 9.08 -3.84 8.67
CA ASN A 93 9.69 -3.61 7.37
C ASN A 93 10.50 -2.31 7.35
N ILE A 94 9.97 -1.22 7.93
CA ILE A 94 10.75 0.03 8.08
C ILE A 94 12.04 -0.24 8.85
N LYS A 95 11.96 -0.96 9.98
CA LYS A 95 13.14 -1.30 10.78
C LYS A 95 14.14 -2.16 9.99
N ASN A 96 13.66 -3.19 9.30
CA ASN A 96 14.53 -4.14 8.60
C ASN A 96 15.18 -3.56 7.34
N TYR A 97 14.48 -2.69 6.61
CA TYR A 97 14.93 -2.19 5.30
C TYR A 97 15.47 -0.75 5.32
N ALA A 98 15.03 0.08 6.27
CA ALA A 98 15.51 1.46 6.45
C ALA A 98 16.36 1.67 7.72
N GLY A 99 16.33 0.74 8.68
CA GLY A 99 17.15 0.83 9.90
C GLY A 99 16.75 1.98 10.84
N MET A 100 15.51 2.46 10.77
CA MET A 100 15.04 3.64 11.50
C MET A 100 13.64 3.45 12.09
N SER A 101 13.17 4.42 12.88
CA SER A 101 11.81 4.47 13.40
C SER A 101 10.80 4.90 12.32
N ARG A 102 9.51 4.64 12.56
CA ARG A 102 8.43 5.05 11.65
C ARG A 102 8.35 6.57 11.47
N SER A 103 8.59 7.34 12.54
CA SER A 103 8.56 8.81 12.47
C SER A 103 9.72 9.36 11.65
N GLU A 104 10.92 8.78 11.81
CA GLU A 104 12.07 9.13 10.98
C GLU A 104 11.80 8.77 9.51
N PHE A 105 11.22 7.60 9.26
CA PHE A 105 10.88 7.15 7.91
C PHE A 105 9.86 8.06 7.22
N GLY A 106 8.79 8.47 7.91
CA GLY A 106 7.80 9.42 7.38
C GLY A 106 8.39 10.79 7.03
N CYS A 107 9.52 11.14 7.62
CA CYS A 107 10.27 12.37 7.35
C CYS A 107 11.29 12.26 6.21
N GLN A 108 11.55 11.07 5.68
CA GLN A 108 12.47 10.88 4.56
C GLN A 108 11.92 11.45 3.24
N SER A 109 12.79 11.54 2.23
CA SER A 109 12.38 11.92 0.87
C SER A 109 11.53 10.82 0.23
N LEU A 110 10.76 11.17 -0.81
CA LEU A 110 10.03 10.18 -1.60
C LEU A 110 10.98 9.09 -2.11
N GLN A 111 12.10 9.47 -2.73
CA GLN A 111 13.05 8.51 -3.30
C GLN A 111 13.57 7.53 -2.25
N PHE A 112 13.92 8.00 -1.04
CA PHE A 112 14.37 7.12 0.03
C PHE A 112 13.31 6.09 0.44
N GLN A 113 12.04 6.52 0.56
CA GLN A 113 10.95 5.61 0.90
C GLN A 113 10.72 4.59 -0.22
N VAL A 114 10.80 5.01 -1.48
CA VAL A 114 10.67 4.14 -2.65
C VAL A 114 11.84 3.16 -2.74
N ASP A 115 13.08 3.59 -2.48
CA ASP A 115 14.26 2.72 -2.45
C ASP A 115 14.17 1.69 -1.32
N THR A 116 13.63 2.09 -0.16
CA THR A 116 13.37 1.17 0.95
C THR A 116 12.34 0.11 0.56
N TRP A 117 11.23 0.55 -0.04
CA TRP A 117 10.20 -0.35 -0.57
C TRP A 117 10.77 -1.28 -1.65
N ALA A 118 11.61 -0.78 -2.56
CA ALA A 118 12.23 -1.56 -3.61
C ALA A 118 13.10 -2.70 -3.07
N LYS A 119 13.83 -2.50 -1.96
CA LYS A 119 14.59 -3.58 -1.29
C LYS A 119 13.65 -4.68 -0.78
N LEU A 120 12.57 -4.30 -0.10
CA LEU A 120 11.55 -5.24 0.37
C LEU A 120 10.91 -6.00 -0.80
N THR A 121 10.56 -5.28 -1.88
CA THR A 121 9.93 -5.87 -3.05
C THR A 121 10.88 -6.82 -3.77
N ASN A 122 12.17 -6.51 -3.85
CA ASN A 122 13.17 -7.42 -4.43
C ASN A 122 13.35 -8.70 -3.59
N ASP A 123 13.31 -8.60 -2.27
CA ASP A 123 13.34 -9.79 -1.42
C ASP A 123 12.11 -10.66 -1.63
N GLY A 124 10.92 -10.04 -1.64
CA GLY A 124 9.65 -10.72 -1.92
C GLY A 124 9.58 -11.33 -3.31
N TYR A 125 10.19 -10.69 -4.31
CA TYR A 125 10.26 -11.15 -5.71
C TYR A 125 10.86 -12.55 -5.82
N ASN A 126 11.79 -12.88 -4.93
CA ASN A 126 12.49 -14.15 -4.94
C ASN A 126 11.70 -15.31 -4.30
N SER A 127 10.54 -15.03 -3.70
CA SER A 127 9.70 -16.03 -3.04
C SER A 127 9.04 -16.99 -4.04
N ALA A 128 8.78 -18.22 -3.58
CA ALA A 128 8.11 -19.26 -4.37
C ALA A 128 6.73 -18.83 -4.93
N PRO A 129 5.80 -18.25 -4.15
CA PRO A 129 4.49 -17.86 -4.67
C PRO A 129 4.57 -16.76 -5.73
N VAL A 130 5.51 -15.82 -5.60
CA VAL A 130 5.72 -14.77 -6.61
C VAL A 130 6.26 -15.37 -7.91
N LYS A 131 7.30 -16.21 -7.84
CA LYS A 131 7.84 -16.91 -9.02
C LYS A 131 6.79 -17.78 -9.70
N GLN A 132 5.93 -18.44 -8.93
CA GLN A 132 4.81 -19.21 -9.46
C GLN A 132 3.82 -18.33 -10.23
N LEU A 133 3.38 -17.20 -9.65
CA LEU A 133 2.48 -16.26 -10.32
C LEU A 133 3.07 -15.74 -11.64
N ILE A 134 4.34 -15.34 -11.62
CA ILE A 134 5.06 -14.87 -12.81
C ILE A 134 4.97 -15.91 -13.93
N GLN A 135 5.21 -17.19 -13.62
CA GLN A 135 5.13 -18.29 -14.60
C GLN A 135 3.71 -18.53 -15.12
N MET A 136 2.67 -18.24 -14.34
CA MET A 136 1.28 -18.44 -14.76
C MET A 136 0.85 -17.44 -15.84
N GLY A 137 1.41 -16.23 -15.85
CA GLY A 137 1.03 -15.12 -16.73
C GLY A 137 -0.35 -14.54 -16.45
N THR A 138 -1.35 -15.37 -16.11
CA THR A 138 -2.68 -14.95 -15.64
C THR A 138 -3.09 -15.70 -14.39
N PHE A 139 -3.91 -15.06 -13.56
CA PHE A 139 -4.49 -15.65 -12.36
C PHE A 139 -5.94 -15.15 -12.18
N ASP A 140 -6.90 -16.09 -12.09
CA ASP A 140 -8.34 -15.82 -11.95
C ASP A 140 -8.86 -14.77 -12.96
N GLY A 141 -8.41 -14.88 -14.21
CA GLY A 141 -8.78 -13.98 -15.31
C GLY A 141 -8.04 -12.64 -15.34
N GLN A 142 -7.16 -12.36 -14.38
CA GLN A 142 -6.33 -11.16 -14.37
C GLN A 142 -4.93 -11.43 -14.92
N LYS A 143 -4.36 -10.43 -15.59
CA LYS A 143 -2.95 -10.39 -15.96
C LYS A 143 -2.08 -10.38 -14.71
N VAL A 144 -1.04 -11.20 -14.68
CA VAL A 144 0.05 -11.11 -13.71
C VAL A 144 1.07 -10.11 -14.24
N ASP A 145 0.98 -8.90 -13.70
CA ASP A 145 1.85 -7.76 -14.01
C ASP A 145 2.56 -7.25 -12.75
N GLY A 146 3.35 -6.19 -12.87
CA GLY A 146 4.07 -5.60 -11.74
C GLY A 146 3.15 -5.22 -10.58
N SER A 147 1.94 -4.72 -10.85
CA SER A 147 0.96 -4.44 -9.80
C SER A 147 0.47 -5.68 -9.08
N PHE A 148 0.23 -6.77 -9.81
CA PHE A 148 -0.13 -8.05 -9.20
C PHE A 148 1.00 -8.55 -8.29
N ILE A 149 2.24 -8.52 -8.78
CA ILE A 149 3.40 -8.99 -8.01
C ILE A 149 3.68 -8.08 -6.81
N ALA A 150 3.59 -6.76 -6.97
CA ALA A 150 3.73 -5.83 -5.87
C ALA A 150 2.65 -6.03 -4.81
N ALA A 151 1.38 -6.22 -5.20
CA ALA A 151 0.29 -6.49 -4.27
C ALA A 151 0.48 -7.82 -3.52
N CYS A 152 0.94 -8.87 -4.21
CA CYS A 152 1.28 -10.17 -3.61
C CYS A 152 2.36 -10.03 -2.52
N ILE A 153 3.36 -9.17 -2.74
CA ILE A 153 4.42 -8.93 -1.77
C ILE A 153 3.95 -7.99 -0.65
N GLN A 154 3.22 -6.93 -0.99
CA GLN A 154 2.71 -5.91 -0.07
C GLN A 154 1.77 -6.52 0.98
N LEU A 155 0.88 -7.42 0.56
CA LEU A 155 -0.02 -8.17 1.46
C LEU A 155 0.65 -9.39 2.10
N GLY A 156 1.92 -9.66 1.80
CA GLY A 156 2.71 -10.75 2.36
C GLY A 156 2.74 -11.99 1.48
N THR A 157 3.95 -12.53 1.27
CA THR A 157 4.16 -13.69 0.41
C THR A 157 3.44 -14.95 0.91
N GLY A 158 3.26 -15.10 2.23
CA GLY A 158 2.45 -16.18 2.80
C GLY A 158 0.97 -16.10 2.45
N ASN A 159 0.38 -14.90 2.49
CA ASN A 159 -1.00 -14.64 2.09
C ASN A 159 -1.17 -14.82 0.58
N CYS A 160 -0.16 -14.42 -0.19
CA CYS A 160 -0.09 -14.69 -1.62
C CYS A 160 -0.05 -16.19 -1.92
N GLN A 161 0.74 -16.97 -1.17
CA GLN A 161 0.75 -18.43 -1.30
C GLN A 161 -0.62 -19.04 -1.01
N GLN A 162 -1.36 -18.52 -0.02
CA GLN A 162 -2.74 -18.94 0.27
C GLN A 162 -3.67 -18.67 -0.91
N MET A 163 -3.63 -17.46 -1.48
CA MET A 163 -4.40 -17.13 -2.67
C MET A 163 -4.04 -18.03 -3.86
N VAL A 164 -2.75 -18.18 -4.16
CA VAL A 164 -2.27 -19.02 -5.27
C VAL A 164 -2.76 -20.46 -5.11
N ARG A 165 -2.77 -21.02 -3.89
CA ARG A 165 -3.27 -22.37 -3.60
C ARG A 165 -4.79 -22.52 -3.78
N SER A 166 -5.55 -21.45 -3.59
CA SER A 166 -7.00 -21.49 -3.81
C SER A 166 -7.36 -21.49 -5.31
N GLY A 167 -6.44 -20.98 -6.15
CA GLY A 167 -6.66 -20.76 -7.58
C GLY A 167 -7.61 -19.60 -7.91
N ARG A 168 -8.01 -18.78 -6.92
CA ARG A 168 -8.96 -17.67 -7.08
C ARG A 168 -8.53 -16.45 -6.27
N CYS A 169 -8.84 -15.25 -6.76
CA CYS A 169 -8.55 -13.99 -6.10
C CYS A 169 -9.15 -13.92 -4.68
N SER A 170 -10.33 -14.51 -4.49
CA SER A 170 -10.99 -14.61 -3.18
C SER A 170 -10.36 -15.63 -2.22
N GLY A 171 -9.25 -16.28 -2.58
CA GLY A 171 -8.53 -17.20 -1.71
C GLY A 171 -7.89 -16.57 -0.48
N PHE A 172 -7.70 -15.24 -0.52
CA PHE A 172 -7.22 -14.43 0.57
C PHE A 172 -7.87 -13.04 0.50
N SER A 173 -8.23 -12.49 1.65
CA SER A 173 -8.53 -11.08 1.83
C SER A 173 -7.93 -10.61 3.15
N ASP A 174 -7.50 -9.36 3.20
CA ASP A 174 -7.15 -8.73 4.47
C ASP A 174 -8.40 -8.52 5.37
N ILE A 175 -8.20 -7.90 6.53
CA ILE A 175 -9.28 -7.61 7.49
C ILE A 175 -10.33 -6.63 6.93
N ASN A 176 -9.95 -5.82 5.94
CA ASN A 176 -10.80 -4.86 5.28
C ASN A 176 -11.54 -5.47 4.06
N GLY A 177 -11.32 -6.75 3.78
CA GLY A 177 -11.91 -7.46 2.63
C GLY A 177 -11.17 -7.22 1.32
N THR A 178 -10.00 -6.58 1.33
CA THR A 178 -9.19 -6.32 0.13
C THR A 178 -8.41 -7.58 -0.23
N THR A 179 -8.62 -8.11 -1.43
CA THR A 179 -7.79 -9.20 -1.96
C THR A 179 -6.52 -8.64 -2.63
N ILE A 180 -5.52 -9.50 -2.87
CA ILE A 180 -4.33 -9.14 -3.68
C ILE A 180 -4.74 -8.64 -5.07
N CYS A 181 -5.74 -9.28 -5.67
CA CYS A 181 -6.27 -8.90 -6.96
C CYS A 181 -6.99 -7.54 -6.94
N ASP A 182 -7.70 -7.20 -5.85
CA ASP A 182 -8.34 -5.89 -5.70
C ASP A 182 -7.29 -4.80 -5.56
N MET A 183 -6.24 -5.03 -4.76
CA MET A 183 -5.11 -4.11 -4.63
C MET A 183 -4.42 -3.89 -5.98
N ALA A 184 -4.14 -4.96 -6.74
CA ALA A 184 -3.57 -4.86 -8.08
C ALA A 184 -4.45 -4.05 -9.04
N LYS A 185 -5.77 -4.27 -9.00
CA LYS A 185 -6.74 -3.50 -9.79
C LYS A 185 -6.79 -2.03 -9.38
N ASN A 186 -6.75 -1.74 -8.09
CA ASN A 186 -6.73 -0.38 -7.57
C ASN A 186 -5.45 0.35 -7.98
N ALA A 187 -4.29 -0.30 -7.88
CA ALA A 187 -3.02 0.22 -8.36
C ALA A 187 -3.09 0.62 -9.84
N ARG A 188 -3.61 -0.27 -10.71
CA ARG A 188 -3.84 0.06 -12.13
C ARG A 188 -4.80 1.23 -12.32
N SER A 189 -5.91 1.28 -11.57
CA SER A 189 -6.91 2.35 -11.69
C SER A 189 -6.41 3.73 -11.24
N MET A 190 -5.42 3.73 -10.35
CA MET A 190 -4.80 4.94 -9.79
C MET A 190 -3.53 5.36 -10.54
N ALA A 191 -3.11 4.58 -11.55
CA ALA A 191 -1.97 4.92 -12.40
C ALA A 191 -2.23 6.21 -13.18
N ASP A 192 -1.16 6.91 -13.55
CA ASP A 192 -1.29 8.06 -14.43
C ASP A 192 -1.68 7.59 -15.84
N ALA A 193 -2.80 8.08 -16.35
CA ALA A 193 -3.33 7.68 -17.66
C ALA A 193 -2.42 8.05 -18.83
N SER A 194 -1.51 9.02 -18.64
CA SER A 194 -0.50 9.40 -19.63
C SER A 194 0.79 8.60 -19.50
N CYS A 195 0.95 7.83 -18.42
CA CYS A 195 2.16 7.05 -18.20
C CYS A 195 2.32 5.98 -19.26
N GLN A 196 3.52 5.93 -19.83
CA GLN A 196 3.93 4.90 -20.78
C GLN A 196 4.81 3.89 -20.04
N GLU A 197 4.39 2.63 -20.08
CA GLU A 197 5.22 1.50 -19.68
C GLU A 197 6.40 1.37 -20.66
N GLY A 198 7.46 0.69 -20.25
CA GLY A 198 8.61 0.47 -21.13
C GLY A 198 8.24 -0.42 -22.32
N ASP A 199 8.91 -0.23 -23.47
CA ASP A 199 8.67 -0.97 -24.73
C ASP A 199 8.65 -2.51 -24.58
N MET A 200 9.27 -3.05 -23.53
CA MET A 200 9.25 -4.49 -23.22
C MET A 200 7.89 -5.02 -22.75
N ALA A 201 7.02 -4.21 -22.15
CA ALA A 201 5.73 -4.66 -21.62
C ALA A 201 4.76 -5.11 -22.72
N ALA A 202 4.88 -4.57 -23.93
CA ALA A 202 3.99 -4.88 -25.06
C ALA A 202 4.22 -6.27 -25.69
N CYS A 203 5.33 -6.95 -25.38
CA CYS A 203 5.78 -8.15 -26.09
C CYS A 203 5.62 -9.47 -25.31
N LEU A 204 5.06 -9.47 -24.09
CA LEU A 204 5.26 -10.55 -23.10
C LEU A 204 4.10 -11.56 -22.91
N GLY A 205 3.14 -11.62 -23.85
CA GLY A 205 2.05 -12.61 -23.77
C GLY A 205 1.03 -12.28 -22.66
N PRO A 206 0.33 -13.26 -22.05
CA PRO A 206 -0.79 -12.98 -21.15
C PRO A 206 -0.37 -12.41 -19.77
N GLY A 207 0.91 -12.10 -19.57
CA GLY A 207 1.53 -11.44 -18.41
C GLY A 207 2.60 -10.43 -18.84
N ASP A 208 3.18 -9.67 -17.90
CA ASP A 208 4.27 -8.69 -18.19
C ASP A 208 5.69 -9.25 -17.97
N PHE A 209 5.82 -10.56 -17.84
CA PHE A 209 7.10 -11.21 -17.54
C PHE A 209 7.46 -12.18 -18.65
N ASN A 210 8.73 -12.19 -19.07
CA ASN A 210 9.21 -13.13 -20.07
C ASN A 210 9.39 -14.51 -19.43
N THR A 211 8.40 -15.38 -19.59
CA THR A 211 8.44 -16.74 -19.01
C THR A 211 9.17 -17.76 -19.88
N GLY A 212 9.79 -17.36 -21.00
CA GLY A 212 10.51 -18.27 -21.89
C GLY A 212 9.59 -19.38 -22.40
N GLY A 213 8.62 -19.00 -23.24
CA GLY A 213 7.53 -19.82 -23.79
C GLY A 213 7.72 -21.34 -23.69
N ASP A 214 6.98 -21.93 -22.75
CA ASP A 214 6.63 -23.35 -22.57
C ASP A 214 6.68 -23.68 -21.08
N THR A 215 5.56 -23.54 -20.37
CA THR A 215 5.49 -23.99 -18.96
C THR A 215 4.23 -24.78 -18.71
N LYS A 216 4.36 -26.10 -18.86
CA LYS A 216 3.46 -27.07 -18.23
C LYS A 216 3.46 -26.82 -16.73
N LEU A 217 2.27 -26.65 -16.18
CA LEU A 217 1.98 -26.52 -14.75
C LEU A 217 2.75 -27.58 -13.93
N ALA A 218 3.61 -27.14 -13.01
CA ALA A 218 4.04 -28.00 -11.92
C ALA A 218 2.86 -28.14 -10.95
N SER A 219 2.36 -29.35 -10.78
CA SER A 219 1.14 -29.69 -10.04
C SER A 219 1.25 -29.60 -8.50
N ALA A 220 2.38 -29.14 -7.96
CA ALA A 220 2.51 -28.75 -6.56
C ALA A 220 3.83 -27.98 -6.32
N ALA A 221 3.75 -26.87 -5.58
CA ALA A 221 4.91 -26.12 -5.11
C ALA A 221 5.43 -26.66 -3.76
N PRO A 222 6.74 -26.61 -3.48
CA PRO A 222 7.30 -26.89 -2.16
C PRO A 222 6.70 -25.99 -1.06
N GLY A 223 6.71 -26.45 0.19
CA GLY A 223 6.16 -25.74 1.34
C GLY A 223 6.87 -24.42 1.68
N PRO A 224 6.24 -23.56 2.49
CA PRO A 224 6.79 -22.26 2.89
C PRO A 224 8.12 -22.41 3.64
N THR A 225 8.99 -21.41 3.52
CA THR A 225 10.27 -21.35 4.23
C THR A 225 10.23 -20.25 5.30
N GLY A 226 11.08 -20.35 6.32
CA GLY A 226 11.09 -19.42 7.46
C GLY A 226 11.38 -17.93 7.14
N ASN A 227 11.62 -17.60 5.87
CA ASN A 227 11.87 -16.24 5.38
C ASN A 227 10.63 -15.61 4.71
N ASP A 228 9.48 -16.31 4.69
CA ASP A 228 8.26 -15.77 4.08
C ASP A 228 7.71 -14.61 4.94
N ILE A 229 7.49 -13.45 4.31
CA ILE A 229 6.87 -12.29 4.95
C ILE A 229 5.41 -12.66 5.23
N ASN A 230 5.14 -13.05 6.47
CA ASN A 230 3.79 -13.19 7.00
C ASN A 230 3.38 -11.83 7.58
N VAL A 231 2.58 -11.09 6.82
CA VAL A 231 1.86 -9.93 7.38
C VAL A 231 0.83 -10.51 8.35
N ALA A 232 1.05 -10.31 9.65
CA ALA A 232 0.16 -10.83 10.68
C ALA A 232 -1.21 -10.13 10.59
N SER A 233 -2.25 -10.81 11.08
CA SER A 233 -3.59 -10.21 11.21
C SER A 233 -3.49 -8.84 11.92
N GLY A 234 -4.01 -7.79 11.27
CA GLY A 234 -3.99 -6.40 11.77
C GLY A 234 -2.81 -5.54 11.32
N GLN A 235 -2.01 -5.98 10.35
CA GLN A 235 -0.89 -5.20 9.80
C GLN A 235 -1.15 -4.58 8.42
N VAL A 236 -2.40 -4.58 7.97
CA VAL A 236 -2.94 -3.88 6.78
C VAL A 236 -4.31 -3.30 7.12
#